data_AF-A0AAN4WFY3-F1
#
_entry.id   AF-A0AAN4WFY3-F1
#
_cell.length_a   1.000
_cell.length_b   1.000
_cell.length_c   1.000
_cell.angle_alpha   90.00
_cell.angle_beta   90.00
_cell.angle_gamma   90.00
#
_symmetry.space_group_name_H-M   'P 1'
#
loop_
_entity.id
_entity.type
_entity.pdbx_description
1 polymer ?
#
loop_
_entity_poly.entity_id
_entity_poly.type
_entity_poly.pdbx_seq_one_letter_code
_entity_poly.pdbx_strand_id
1 'polypeptide(L)'
;MIQEAIRKIALGRSIERIEMAPGGMGGVGTARMIHGYVAKIHDDPGDEEFADYGGTVDVGEYPDETASAGGIIHKGVLLAAARNNGGGFLIVPTLFSEVTIVLDAATRHAYIVNYSHAETIRMEAHSEVCIGMTETEALDPDSDTSPDYDELEPTGNEAHTSYAAEGITATVRNDSGKESSVVQGAEEITQTVDKSEVKQTADKIVQKVNSTTVAVADNKVTLGDENATEPLVLGNELAQLMLDFLTECSKIMTPTLMGTMQPLNFPNFLSLTSKIQKFLSKTSYTK
;
A
#
# COMPACT_ATOMS: atom_id res chain seq x y z
N MET A 1 -56.78 15.25 -32.71
CA MET A 1 -56.40 15.03 -34.12
C MET A 1 -55.40 16.04 -34.64
N ILE A 2 -55.66 17.36 -34.63
CA ILE A 2 -54.70 18.37 -35.17
C ILE A 2 -53.40 18.46 -34.35
N GLN A 3 -53.50 18.40 -33.02
CA GLN A 3 -52.34 18.48 -32.11
C GLN A 3 -51.35 17.32 -32.29
N GLU A 4 -51.85 16.14 -32.66
CA GLU A 4 -51.06 14.94 -32.90
C GLU A 4 -50.37 14.97 -34.27
N ALA A 5 -51.04 15.56 -35.27
CA ALA A 5 -50.44 15.84 -36.57
C ALA A 5 -49.33 16.90 -36.46
N ILE A 6 -49.53 17.96 -35.68
CA ILE A 6 -48.50 18.98 -35.40
C ILE A 6 -47.31 18.35 -34.67
N ARG A 7 -47.56 17.46 -33.69
CA ARG A 7 -46.51 16.73 -32.98
C ARG A 7 -45.68 15.84 -33.92
N LYS A 8 -46.32 15.16 -34.88
CA LYS A 8 -45.63 14.34 -35.90
C LYS A 8 -44.82 15.18 -36.90
N ILE A 9 -45.31 16.37 -37.26
CA ILE A 9 -44.61 17.28 -38.18
C ILE A 9 -43.40 17.93 -37.49
N ALA A 10 -43.55 18.38 -36.24
CA ALA A 10 -42.48 19.05 -35.50
C ALA A 10 -41.33 18.10 -35.10
N LEU A 11 -41.63 16.83 -34.82
CA LEU A 11 -40.64 15.84 -34.39
C LEU A 11 -40.13 14.96 -35.55
N GLY A 12 -40.74 15.02 -36.73
CA GLY A 12 -40.30 14.28 -37.93
C GLY A 12 -40.02 12.79 -37.67
N ARG A 13 -38.98 12.26 -38.33
CA ARG A 13 -38.51 10.87 -38.16
C ARG A 13 -37.95 10.56 -36.76
N SER A 14 -37.91 11.52 -35.84
CA SER A 14 -37.49 11.27 -34.46
C SER A 14 -38.54 10.47 -33.68
N ILE A 15 -39.82 10.53 -34.07
CA ILE A 15 -40.85 9.63 -33.52
C ILE A 15 -40.58 8.16 -33.86
N GLU A 16 -40.11 7.87 -35.08
CA GLU A 16 -39.76 6.50 -35.50
C GLU A 16 -38.48 6.01 -34.80
N ARG A 17 -37.54 6.91 -34.47
CA ARG A 17 -36.33 6.58 -33.70
C ARG A 17 -36.61 6.27 -32.22
N ILE A 18 -37.69 6.80 -31.65
CA ILE A 18 -38.14 6.49 -30.29
C ILE A 18 -38.65 5.04 -30.19
N GLU A 19 -39.22 4.48 -31.28
CA GLU A 19 -39.76 3.11 -31.30
C GLU A 19 -38.76 2.04 -31.78
N MET A 20 -37.61 2.43 -32.35
CA MET A 20 -36.63 1.51 -32.97
C MET A 20 -35.54 0.97 -32.04
N ALA A 21 -35.57 1.25 -30.73
CA ALA A 21 -34.58 0.74 -29.77
C ALA A 21 -35.24 -0.21 -28.75
N PRO A 22 -35.20 -1.55 -28.96
CA PRO A 22 -35.64 -2.52 -27.96
C PRO A 22 -34.80 -2.47 -26.67
N GLY A 23 -33.63 -1.81 -26.72
CA GLY A 23 -32.70 -1.58 -25.61
C GLY A 23 -32.38 -0.10 -25.34
N GLY A 24 -33.25 0.83 -25.74
CA GLY A 24 -33.26 2.20 -25.21
C GLY A 24 -31.92 2.95 -25.16
N MET A 25 -31.35 3.32 -26.30
CA MET A 25 -30.38 4.42 -26.39
C MET A 25 -30.95 5.62 -27.16
N GLY A 26 -32.23 5.91 -26.89
CA GLY A 26 -32.99 7.03 -27.46
C GLY A 26 -34.43 7.17 -26.94
N GLY A 27 -34.72 6.68 -25.72
CA GLY A 27 -36.09 6.45 -25.25
C GLY A 27 -36.56 7.39 -24.13
N VAL A 28 -37.85 7.73 -24.15
CA VAL A 28 -38.56 8.12 -22.92
C VAL A 28 -38.41 6.96 -21.93
N GLY A 29 -37.70 7.18 -20.82
CA GLY A 29 -37.42 6.16 -19.81
C GLY A 29 -35.96 5.70 -19.71
N THR A 30 -35.03 6.28 -20.47
CA THR A 30 -33.59 5.95 -20.41
C THR A 30 -32.80 7.07 -19.75
N ALA A 31 -31.73 6.73 -19.04
CA ALA A 31 -30.96 7.69 -18.28
C ALA A 31 -30.31 8.77 -19.18
N ARG A 32 -30.31 10.05 -18.77
CA ARG A 32 -29.69 11.15 -19.53
C ARG A 32 -28.25 11.35 -19.07
N MET A 33 -27.30 11.33 -20.00
CA MET A 33 -25.91 11.72 -19.75
C MET A 33 -25.76 13.23 -19.93
N ILE A 34 -25.08 13.89 -18.99
CA ILE A 34 -24.86 15.34 -18.97
C ILE A 34 -23.40 15.60 -18.62
N HIS A 35 -22.74 16.45 -19.40
CA HIS A 35 -21.38 16.92 -19.13
C HIS A 35 -21.42 18.30 -18.46
N GLY A 36 -20.60 18.49 -17.44
CA GLY A 36 -20.63 19.70 -16.64
C GLY A 36 -19.43 19.83 -15.72
N TYR A 37 -19.57 20.68 -14.72
CA TYR A 37 -18.56 20.91 -13.70
C TYR A 37 -19.17 20.93 -12.30
N VAL A 38 -18.37 20.58 -11.29
CA VAL A 38 -18.78 20.68 -9.87
C VAL A 38 -18.92 22.15 -9.48
N ALA A 39 -20.14 22.56 -9.16
CA ALA A 39 -20.48 23.94 -8.80
C ALA A 39 -20.52 24.17 -7.27
N LYS A 40 -20.86 23.15 -6.49
CA LYS A 40 -20.89 23.18 -5.02
C LYS A 40 -20.68 21.78 -4.46
N ILE A 41 -20.03 21.68 -3.30
CA ILE A 41 -19.90 20.46 -2.51
C ILE A 41 -20.69 20.67 -1.20
N HIS A 42 -21.53 19.71 -0.84
CA HIS A 42 -22.36 19.78 0.38
C HIS A 42 -21.72 18.95 1.50
N ASP A 43 -20.61 19.42 2.03
CA ASP A 43 -19.79 18.73 3.06
C ASP A 43 -19.83 19.40 4.44
N ASP A 44 -20.31 20.65 4.56
CA ASP A 44 -20.44 21.37 5.82
C ASP A 44 -21.82 21.14 6.47
N PRO A 45 -21.90 20.47 7.66
CA PRO A 45 -23.14 20.30 8.40
C PRO A 45 -23.83 21.60 8.85
N GLY A 46 -23.12 22.73 8.80
CA GLY A 46 -23.65 24.06 9.10
C GLY A 46 -24.36 24.75 7.93
N ASP A 47 -24.29 24.22 6.71
CA ASP A 47 -25.00 24.77 5.54
C ASP A 47 -26.51 24.51 5.66
N GLU A 48 -27.33 25.52 5.35
CA GLU A 48 -28.80 25.42 5.34
C GLU A 48 -29.29 24.31 4.40
N GLU A 49 -28.56 24.07 3.30
CA GLU A 49 -28.87 23.04 2.30
C GLU A 49 -28.36 21.64 2.68
N PHE A 50 -27.54 21.50 3.73
CA PHE A 50 -26.95 20.21 4.13
C PHE A 50 -28.00 19.19 4.55
N ALA A 51 -29.10 19.62 5.17
CA ALA A 51 -30.17 18.72 5.60
C ALA A 51 -30.78 17.93 4.43
N ASP A 52 -30.81 18.52 3.24
CA ASP A 52 -31.38 17.92 2.03
C ASP A 52 -30.33 17.29 1.13
N TYR A 53 -29.11 17.85 1.10
CA TYR A 53 -28.07 17.51 0.11
C TYR A 53 -26.72 17.09 0.71
N GLY A 54 -26.60 16.93 2.03
CA GLY A 54 -25.35 16.53 2.68
C GLY A 54 -24.74 15.27 2.06
N GLY A 55 -23.45 15.31 1.74
CA GLY A 55 -22.72 14.21 1.10
C GLY A 55 -22.88 14.12 -0.43
N THR A 56 -23.42 15.17 -1.06
CA THR A 56 -23.62 15.24 -2.52
C THR A 56 -22.95 16.49 -3.12
N VAL A 57 -23.03 16.66 -4.43
CA VAL A 57 -22.53 17.85 -5.12
C VAL A 57 -23.57 18.45 -6.06
N ASP A 58 -23.45 19.74 -6.33
CA ASP A 58 -24.20 20.38 -7.40
C ASP A 58 -23.35 20.41 -8.68
N VAL A 59 -23.98 20.14 -9.82
CA VAL A 59 -23.30 20.10 -11.13
C VAL A 59 -23.90 21.12 -12.07
N GLY A 60 -23.07 22.02 -12.58
CA GLY A 60 -23.45 22.95 -13.65
C GLY A 60 -23.25 22.32 -15.01
N GLU A 61 -24.30 22.25 -15.83
CA GLU A 61 -24.24 21.79 -17.22
C GLU A 61 -23.45 22.80 -18.07
N TYR A 62 -22.53 22.31 -18.91
CA TYR A 62 -21.91 23.17 -19.92
C TYR A 62 -22.97 23.60 -20.93
N PRO A 63 -23.07 24.90 -21.26
CA PRO A 63 -24.10 25.38 -22.18
C PRO A 63 -23.93 24.73 -23.55
N ASP A 64 -24.97 24.05 -24.02
CA ASP A 64 -25.09 23.66 -25.43
C ASP A 64 -25.28 24.95 -26.24
N GLU A 65 -24.52 25.10 -27.33
CA GLU A 65 -24.53 26.26 -28.24
C GLU A 65 -25.93 26.64 -28.74
N THR A 66 -26.93 25.75 -28.57
CA THR A 66 -28.31 25.92 -29.02
C THR A 66 -29.38 26.11 -27.93
N ALA A 67 -29.06 26.06 -26.62
CA ALA A 67 -30.09 26.04 -25.57
C ALA A 67 -29.87 27.01 -24.36
N SER A 68 -30.70 28.07 -24.34
CA SER A 68 -31.05 28.96 -23.21
C SER A 68 -29.95 29.81 -22.54
N ALA A 69 -30.33 31.02 -22.12
CA ALA A 69 -29.41 32.08 -21.66
C ALA A 69 -28.87 31.92 -20.20
N GLY A 70 -29.06 30.76 -19.56
CA GLY A 70 -28.58 30.51 -18.20
C GLY A 70 -28.16 29.06 -18.02
N GLY A 71 -27.03 28.83 -17.34
CA GLY A 71 -26.53 27.47 -17.04
C GLY A 71 -27.48 26.71 -16.12
N ILE A 72 -27.77 25.46 -16.46
CA ILE A 72 -28.60 24.55 -15.65
C ILE A 72 -27.74 24.01 -14.51
N ILE A 73 -28.21 24.14 -13.27
CA ILE A 73 -27.58 23.51 -12.09
C ILE A 73 -28.41 22.31 -11.66
N HIS A 74 -27.79 21.13 -11.67
CA HIS A 74 -28.31 19.90 -11.10
C HIS A 74 -27.92 19.84 -9.64
N LYS A 75 -28.89 19.99 -8.74
CA LYS A 75 -28.65 19.90 -7.29
C LYS A 75 -28.65 18.47 -6.78
N GLY A 76 -27.84 18.20 -5.77
CA GLY A 76 -27.92 16.95 -5.03
C GLY A 76 -27.44 15.70 -5.79
N VAL A 77 -26.48 15.86 -6.69
CA VAL A 77 -25.91 14.77 -7.49
C VAL A 77 -25.10 13.84 -6.58
N LEU A 78 -25.47 12.57 -6.61
CA LEU A 78 -24.85 11.54 -5.79
C LEU A 78 -23.46 11.16 -6.33
N LEU A 79 -22.50 11.01 -5.43
CA LEU A 79 -21.12 10.63 -5.76
C LEU A 79 -20.99 9.16 -6.20
N ALA A 80 -21.92 8.31 -5.76
CA ALA A 80 -22.08 6.93 -6.23
C ALA A 80 -23.57 6.54 -6.14
N ALA A 81 -23.91 5.32 -6.54
CA ALA A 81 -25.30 4.83 -6.61
C ALA A 81 -26.07 4.83 -5.26
N ALA A 82 -25.41 5.08 -4.13
CA ALA A 82 -26.04 5.20 -2.83
C ALA A 82 -25.85 6.59 -2.20
N ARG A 83 -26.87 7.01 -1.43
CA ARG A 83 -26.90 8.29 -0.69
C ARG A 83 -25.89 8.35 0.46
N ASN A 84 -25.44 7.21 0.96
CA ASN A 84 -24.43 7.12 2.02
C ASN A 84 -23.37 6.09 1.59
N ASN A 85 -22.16 6.56 1.31
CA ASN A 85 -21.01 5.74 0.92
C ASN A 85 -19.88 5.78 1.96
N GLY A 86 -20.21 6.11 3.22
CA GLY A 86 -19.23 6.25 4.28
C GLY A 86 -18.37 5.00 4.51
N GLY A 87 -18.86 3.82 4.13
CA GLY A 87 -18.15 2.54 4.26
C GLY A 87 -18.02 1.71 2.96
N GLY A 88 -17.95 2.37 1.80
CA GLY A 88 -17.86 1.70 0.50
C GLY A 88 -16.82 2.33 -0.42
N PHE A 89 -17.08 2.28 -1.73
CA PHE A 89 -16.28 2.97 -2.73
C PHE A 89 -16.79 4.42 -2.87
N LEU A 90 -15.93 5.39 -2.59
CA LEU A 90 -16.28 6.81 -2.62
C LEU A 90 -15.20 7.60 -3.34
N ILE A 91 -15.63 8.38 -4.33
CA ILE A 91 -14.79 9.35 -4.99
C ILE A 91 -15.46 10.71 -4.92
N VAL A 92 -14.80 11.64 -4.24
CA VAL A 92 -15.27 13.02 -4.09
C VAL A 92 -14.52 13.87 -5.10
N PRO A 93 -15.20 14.46 -6.10
CA PRO A 93 -14.56 15.36 -7.05
C PRO A 93 -14.20 16.69 -6.38
N THR A 94 -13.15 17.35 -6.87
CA THR A 94 -12.83 18.72 -6.42
C THR A 94 -13.85 19.72 -6.97
N LEU A 95 -13.96 20.89 -6.34
CA LEU A 95 -14.70 22.02 -6.91
C LEU A 95 -14.16 22.34 -8.32
N PHE A 96 -15.05 22.65 -9.26
CA PHE A 96 -14.77 22.88 -10.68
C PHE A 96 -14.18 21.69 -11.45
N SER A 97 -14.15 20.49 -10.86
CA SER A 97 -13.82 19.26 -11.60
C SER A 97 -14.85 19.07 -12.72
N GLU A 98 -14.38 18.71 -13.91
CA GLU A 98 -15.25 18.35 -15.02
C GLU A 98 -15.86 16.99 -14.72
N VAL A 99 -17.18 16.87 -14.83
CA VAL A 99 -17.90 15.65 -14.48
C VAL A 99 -18.86 15.25 -15.58
N THR A 100 -19.08 13.95 -15.69
CA THR A 100 -20.21 13.40 -16.43
C THR A 100 -21.19 12.82 -15.42
N ILE A 101 -22.45 13.24 -15.48
CA ILE A 101 -23.52 12.73 -14.65
C ILE A 101 -24.51 11.92 -15.48
N VAL A 102 -25.07 10.88 -14.86
CA VAL A 102 -26.18 10.09 -15.40
C VAL A 102 -27.41 10.36 -14.54
N LEU A 103 -28.48 10.85 -15.17
CA LEU A 103 -29.79 11.05 -14.53
C LEU A 103 -30.67 9.82 -14.79
N ASP A 104 -30.97 9.05 -13.75
CA ASP A 104 -31.88 7.91 -13.80
C ASP A 104 -33.32 8.38 -14.07
N ALA A 105 -33.94 7.89 -15.15
CA ALA A 105 -35.28 8.28 -15.55
C ALA A 105 -36.39 7.80 -14.60
N ALA A 106 -36.19 6.67 -13.91
CA ALA A 106 -37.16 6.09 -13.00
C ALA A 106 -37.10 6.75 -11.62
N THR A 107 -35.90 6.91 -11.06
CA THR A 107 -35.73 7.46 -9.71
C THR A 107 -35.48 8.97 -9.67
N ARG A 108 -35.12 9.57 -10.82
CA ARG A 108 -34.71 10.98 -10.98
C ARG A 108 -33.46 11.37 -10.18
N HIS A 109 -32.71 10.41 -9.68
CA HIS A 109 -31.40 10.68 -9.09
C HIS A 109 -30.37 10.89 -10.19
N ALA A 110 -29.44 11.81 -9.94
CA ALA A 110 -28.25 11.99 -10.75
C ALA A 110 -27.05 11.39 -10.02
N TYR A 111 -26.17 10.73 -10.77
CA TYR A 111 -24.96 10.10 -10.25
C TYR A 111 -23.77 10.53 -11.09
N ILE A 112 -22.64 10.83 -10.44
CA ILE A 112 -21.38 11.05 -11.16
C ILE A 112 -20.86 9.70 -11.66
N VAL A 113 -20.47 9.66 -12.94
CA VAL A 113 -19.83 8.49 -13.56
C VAL A 113 -18.41 8.75 -14.01
N ASN A 114 -18.05 10.01 -14.30
CA ASN A 114 -16.69 10.41 -14.64
C ASN A 114 -16.37 11.75 -13.99
N TYR A 115 -15.09 11.98 -13.70
CA TYR A 115 -14.55 13.22 -13.12
C TYR A 115 -13.12 13.42 -13.63
N SER A 116 -12.69 14.67 -13.84
CA SER A 116 -11.31 14.98 -14.25
C SER A 116 -10.35 15.04 -13.06
N HIS A 117 -10.84 15.47 -11.90
CA HIS A 117 -10.08 15.60 -10.67
C HIS A 117 -10.88 15.08 -9.47
N ALA A 118 -10.20 14.36 -8.58
CA ALA A 118 -10.74 13.85 -7.32
C ALA A 118 -9.95 14.42 -6.15
N GLU A 119 -10.65 14.86 -5.11
CA GLU A 119 -10.07 15.30 -3.83
C GLU A 119 -9.80 14.09 -2.93
N THR A 120 -10.76 13.17 -2.87
CA THR A 120 -10.68 11.96 -2.04
C THR A 120 -11.06 10.74 -2.85
N ILE A 121 -10.25 9.68 -2.71
CA ILE A 121 -10.57 8.33 -3.18
C ILE A 121 -10.53 7.41 -1.96
N ARG A 122 -11.63 6.71 -1.68
CA ARG A 122 -11.75 5.74 -0.59
C ARG A 122 -12.25 4.42 -1.14
N MET A 123 -11.60 3.34 -0.71
CA MET A 123 -11.93 1.97 -1.08
C MET A 123 -12.11 1.16 0.19
N GLU A 124 -13.35 0.94 0.59
CA GLU A 124 -13.69 0.01 1.67
C GLU A 124 -14.42 -1.20 1.08
N ALA A 125 -13.88 -2.39 1.34
CA ALA A 125 -14.43 -3.66 0.86
C ALA A 125 -14.66 -4.62 2.03
N HIS A 126 -15.61 -5.55 1.85
CA HIS A 126 -15.96 -6.51 2.90
C HIS A 126 -14.89 -7.57 3.15
N SER A 127 -14.20 -8.03 2.09
CA SER A 127 -13.28 -9.16 2.16
C SER A 127 -11.83 -8.75 1.93
N GLU A 128 -11.55 -8.12 0.78
CA GLU A 128 -10.19 -7.78 0.35
C GLU A 128 -10.23 -6.58 -0.61
N VAL A 129 -9.19 -5.76 -0.57
CA VAL A 129 -8.84 -4.81 -1.64
C VAL A 129 -7.48 -5.24 -2.20
N CYS A 130 -7.39 -5.51 -3.50
CA CYS A 130 -6.12 -5.77 -4.18
C CYS A 130 -5.83 -4.64 -5.18
N ILE A 131 -4.64 -4.04 -5.06
CA ILE A 131 -4.17 -2.98 -5.96
C ILE A 131 -2.83 -3.42 -6.52
N GLY A 132 -2.70 -3.44 -7.84
CA GLY A 132 -1.45 -3.85 -8.47
C GLY A 132 -1.45 -3.71 -9.98
N MET A 133 -0.38 -4.23 -10.58
CA MET A 133 -0.13 -4.26 -12.00
C MET A 133 0.49 -5.60 -12.38
N THR A 134 -0.01 -6.16 -13.47
CA THR A 134 0.61 -7.27 -14.20
C THR A 134 1.06 -6.72 -15.54
N GLU A 135 2.34 -6.86 -15.85
CA GLU A 135 2.85 -6.49 -17.17
C GLU A 135 2.45 -7.58 -18.18
N THR A 136 1.91 -7.15 -19.30
CA THR A 136 1.54 -8.02 -20.41
C THR A 136 2.44 -7.75 -21.61
N GLU A 137 2.50 -8.70 -22.53
CA GLU A 137 3.14 -8.52 -23.83
C GLU A 137 2.57 -7.30 -24.57
N ALA A 138 3.38 -6.70 -25.44
CA ALA A 138 2.94 -5.55 -26.22
C ALA A 138 1.88 -5.97 -27.24
N LEU A 139 0.77 -5.21 -27.32
CA LEU A 139 -0.18 -5.35 -28.41
C LEU A 139 0.52 -5.04 -29.74
N ASP A 140 0.43 -5.95 -30.71
CA ASP A 140 0.79 -5.68 -32.09
C ASP A 140 -0.43 -5.12 -32.85
N PRO A 141 -0.49 -3.79 -33.11
CA PRO A 141 -1.62 -3.17 -33.77
C PRO A 141 -1.69 -3.45 -35.28
N ASP A 142 -0.61 -3.98 -35.87
CA ASP A 142 -0.52 -4.24 -37.31
C ASP A 142 -0.92 -5.68 -37.67
N SER A 143 -1.21 -6.52 -36.66
CA SER A 143 -1.58 -7.91 -36.82
C SER A 143 -3.08 -8.14 -36.59
N ASP A 144 -3.78 -8.57 -37.63
CA ASP A 144 -5.20 -8.95 -37.57
C ASP A 144 -5.48 -10.19 -36.68
N THR A 145 -4.44 -10.87 -36.21
CA THR A 145 -4.53 -12.04 -35.32
C THR A 145 -3.95 -11.79 -33.93
N SER A 146 -3.60 -10.53 -33.61
CA SER A 146 -3.16 -10.13 -32.28
C SER A 146 -4.31 -10.33 -31.28
N PRO A 147 -4.05 -10.88 -30.08
CA PRO A 147 -5.07 -10.94 -29.04
C PRO A 147 -5.45 -9.53 -28.57
N ASP A 148 -6.69 -9.39 -28.08
CA ASP A 148 -7.15 -8.14 -27.46
C ASP A 148 -6.39 -7.85 -26.15
N TYR A 149 -6.46 -6.62 -25.66
CA TYR A 149 -5.70 -6.17 -24.47
C TYR A 149 -5.92 -7.03 -23.21
N ASP A 150 -7.13 -7.54 -23.01
CA ASP A 150 -7.49 -8.40 -21.87
C ASP A 150 -7.03 -9.86 -22.05
N GLU A 151 -6.58 -10.23 -23.24
CA GLU A 151 -6.08 -11.56 -23.60
C GLU A 151 -4.54 -11.58 -23.80
N LEU A 152 -3.85 -10.46 -23.59
CA LEU A 152 -2.39 -10.40 -23.70
C LEU A 152 -1.73 -11.26 -22.62
N GLU A 153 -0.76 -12.08 -23.03
CA GLU A 153 -0.01 -12.94 -22.13
C GLU A 153 0.82 -12.12 -21.13
N PRO A 154 0.90 -12.53 -19.85
CA PRO A 154 1.78 -11.89 -18.88
C PRO A 154 3.26 -12.09 -19.22
N THR A 155 4.09 -11.05 -19.06
CA THR A 155 5.55 -11.15 -19.21
C THR A 155 6.20 -11.88 -18.02
N GLY A 156 5.47 -11.98 -16.91
CA GLY A 156 5.94 -12.50 -15.61
C GLY A 156 6.36 -11.41 -14.63
N ASN A 157 6.46 -10.14 -15.06
CA ASN A 157 6.63 -9.00 -14.15
C ASN A 157 5.28 -8.59 -13.56
N GLU A 158 5.19 -8.54 -12.24
CA GLU A 158 3.99 -8.11 -11.55
C GLU A 158 4.29 -7.50 -10.16
N ALA A 159 3.43 -6.60 -9.71
CA ALA A 159 3.51 -5.99 -8.39
C ALA A 159 2.11 -5.76 -7.83
N HIS A 160 1.83 -6.30 -6.65
CA HIS A 160 0.51 -6.26 -6.04
C HIS A 160 0.60 -5.96 -4.54
N THR A 161 -0.40 -5.27 -4.00
CA THR A 161 -0.66 -5.16 -2.57
C THR A 161 -2.10 -5.55 -2.27
N SER A 162 -2.26 -6.59 -1.47
CA SER A 162 -3.54 -7.05 -0.92
C SER A 162 -3.73 -6.51 0.49
N TYR A 163 -4.90 -5.93 0.74
CA TYR A 163 -5.36 -5.44 2.03
C TYR A 163 -6.53 -6.30 2.49
N ALA A 164 -6.38 -6.96 3.63
CA ALA A 164 -7.42 -7.75 4.28
C ALA A 164 -7.63 -7.25 5.73
N ALA A 165 -8.68 -7.72 6.39
CA ALA A 165 -8.98 -7.32 7.77
C ALA A 165 -7.85 -7.65 8.77
N GLU A 166 -7.08 -8.69 8.50
CA GLU A 166 -6.02 -9.19 9.40
C GLU A 166 -4.62 -8.68 9.05
N GLY A 167 -4.44 -8.03 7.89
CA GLY A 167 -3.11 -7.59 7.47
C GLY A 167 -3.00 -7.13 6.02
N ILE A 168 -1.77 -6.82 5.65
CA ILE A 168 -1.37 -6.31 4.34
C ILE A 168 -0.27 -7.21 3.79
N THR A 169 -0.40 -7.60 2.52
CA THR A 169 0.63 -8.36 1.80
C THR A 169 0.99 -7.62 0.53
N ALA A 170 2.25 -7.18 0.42
CA ALA A 170 2.81 -6.62 -0.81
C ALA A 170 3.79 -7.61 -1.43
N THR A 171 3.66 -7.86 -2.74
CA THR A 171 4.49 -8.81 -3.47
C THR A 171 4.97 -8.18 -4.79
N VAL A 172 6.22 -8.42 -5.14
CA VAL A 172 6.80 -8.04 -6.44
C VAL A 172 7.47 -9.27 -7.04
N ARG A 173 7.09 -9.64 -8.26
CA ARG A 173 7.68 -10.75 -9.02
C ARG A 173 8.25 -10.25 -10.33
N ASN A 174 9.35 -10.88 -10.78
CA ASN A 174 9.91 -10.65 -12.10
C ASN A 174 9.75 -11.84 -13.06
N ASP A 175 9.99 -11.58 -14.34
CA ASP A 175 10.02 -12.54 -15.45
C ASP A 175 10.91 -13.78 -15.22
N SER A 176 11.88 -13.68 -14.32
CA SER A 176 12.83 -14.73 -13.95
C SER A 176 12.29 -15.61 -12.81
N GLY A 177 11.04 -15.42 -12.40
CA GLY A 177 10.38 -16.16 -11.33
C GLY A 177 10.93 -15.84 -9.93
N LYS A 178 11.62 -14.70 -9.76
CA LYS A 178 12.06 -14.20 -8.45
C LYS A 178 10.99 -13.34 -7.85
N GLU A 179 10.88 -13.41 -6.53
CA GLU A 179 9.84 -12.72 -5.77
C GLU A 179 10.44 -12.09 -4.51
N SER A 180 9.96 -10.89 -4.18
CA SER A 180 10.08 -10.30 -2.84
C SER A 180 8.70 -10.01 -2.28
N SER A 181 8.58 -10.06 -0.95
CA SER A 181 7.33 -9.78 -0.28
C SER A 181 7.51 -9.04 1.05
N VAL A 182 6.47 -8.29 1.41
CA VAL A 182 6.32 -7.67 2.73
C VAL A 182 4.94 -8.04 3.25
N VAL A 183 4.89 -8.70 4.40
CA VAL A 183 3.67 -9.09 5.10
C VAL A 183 3.61 -8.33 6.41
N GLN A 184 2.53 -7.58 6.62
CA GLN A 184 2.28 -6.83 7.85
C GLN A 184 1.00 -7.35 8.49
N GLY A 185 1.12 -7.91 9.69
CA GLY A 185 0.02 -8.18 10.60
C GLY A 185 -0.03 -7.17 11.74
N ALA A 186 -0.96 -7.37 12.68
CA ALA A 186 -1.13 -6.48 13.83
C ALA A 186 0.09 -6.46 14.78
N GLU A 187 0.76 -7.61 14.94
CA GLU A 187 1.87 -7.80 15.90
C GLU A 187 3.18 -8.23 15.24
N GLU A 188 3.19 -8.35 13.91
CA GLU A 188 4.40 -8.75 13.17
C GLU A 188 4.52 -8.07 11.81
N ILE A 189 5.75 -7.85 11.38
CA ILE A 189 6.11 -7.41 10.03
C ILE A 189 7.22 -8.33 9.52
N THR A 190 7.03 -8.94 8.35
CA THR A 190 8.00 -9.83 7.72
C THR A 190 8.34 -9.31 6.32
N GLN A 191 9.62 -9.17 6.02
CA GLN A 191 10.13 -8.83 4.69
C GLN A 191 10.97 -10.00 4.18
N THR A 192 10.67 -10.50 2.98
CA THR A 192 11.33 -11.68 2.42
C THR A 192 11.88 -11.39 1.03
N VAL A 193 13.14 -11.76 0.80
CA VAL A 193 13.79 -11.72 -0.51
C VAL A 193 14.62 -12.99 -0.66
N ASP A 194 14.15 -13.93 -1.49
CA ASP A 194 14.78 -15.25 -1.67
C ASP A 194 15.03 -15.96 -0.33
N LYS A 195 16.29 -16.03 0.13
CA LYS A 195 16.69 -16.68 1.40
C LYS A 195 16.93 -15.71 2.54
N SER A 196 16.69 -14.42 2.31
CA SER A 196 16.82 -13.35 3.28
C SER A 196 15.45 -13.03 3.85
N GLU A 197 15.36 -12.93 5.17
CA GLU A 197 14.15 -12.56 5.90
C GLU A 197 14.50 -11.51 6.95
N VAL A 198 13.65 -10.49 7.09
CA VAL A 198 13.63 -9.59 8.25
C VAL A 198 12.26 -9.72 8.89
N LYS A 199 12.23 -10.21 10.13
CA LYS A 199 11.02 -10.37 10.92
C LYS A 199 11.07 -9.48 12.15
N GLN A 200 10.08 -8.62 12.31
CA GLN A 200 9.85 -7.81 13.49
C GLN A 200 8.58 -8.30 14.19
N THR A 201 8.67 -8.47 15.50
CA THR A 201 7.55 -8.71 16.42
C THR A 201 7.53 -7.60 17.47
N ALA A 202 6.56 -7.64 18.39
CA ALA A 202 6.44 -6.66 19.47
C ALA A 202 7.69 -6.56 20.38
N ASP A 203 8.46 -7.65 20.50
CA ASP A 203 9.55 -7.81 21.45
C ASP A 203 10.93 -8.03 20.81
N LYS A 204 10.98 -8.25 19.48
CA LYS A 204 12.17 -8.73 18.79
C LYS A 204 12.24 -8.27 17.34
N ILE A 205 13.46 -8.06 16.85
CA ILE A 205 13.76 -7.97 15.42
C ILE A 205 14.78 -9.06 15.08
N VAL A 206 14.53 -9.81 14.01
CA VAL A 206 15.39 -10.88 13.51
C VAL A 206 15.67 -10.64 12.04
N GLN A 207 16.94 -10.60 11.67
CA GLN A 207 17.38 -10.66 10.28
C GLN A 207 18.09 -11.98 10.05
N LYS A 208 17.61 -12.78 9.10
CA LYS A 208 18.14 -14.10 8.77
C LYS A 208 18.51 -14.15 7.30
N VAL A 209 19.70 -14.66 7.01
CA VAL A 209 20.15 -15.00 5.65
C VAL A 209 20.70 -16.42 5.69
N ASN A 210 19.95 -17.37 5.15
CA ASN A 210 20.22 -18.81 5.33
C ASN A 210 20.37 -19.19 6.82
N SER A 211 21.58 -19.58 7.24
CA SER A 211 21.94 -19.98 8.60
C SER A 211 22.48 -18.83 9.46
N THR A 212 22.72 -17.65 8.88
CA THR A 212 23.27 -16.51 9.60
C THR A 212 22.14 -15.64 10.11
N THR A 213 22.07 -15.43 11.42
CA THR A 213 21.03 -14.61 12.04
C THR A 213 21.63 -13.45 12.83
N VAL A 214 21.00 -12.29 12.75
CA VAL A 214 21.18 -11.17 13.68
C VAL A 214 19.84 -10.97 14.36
N ALA A 215 19.81 -10.95 15.69
CA ALA A 215 18.59 -10.65 16.41
C ALA A 215 18.82 -9.61 17.49
N VAL A 216 17.83 -8.74 17.65
CA VAL A 216 17.73 -7.74 18.69
C VAL A 216 16.48 -8.04 19.49
N ALA A 217 16.62 -8.20 20.80
CA ALA A 217 15.55 -8.33 21.77
C ALA A 217 15.82 -7.38 22.93
N ASP A 218 14.90 -7.28 23.88
CA ASP A 218 15.10 -6.45 25.08
C ASP A 218 16.47 -6.70 25.71
N ASN A 219 17.28 -5.65 25.75
CA ASN A 219 18.64 -5.63 26.32
C ASN A 219 19.62 -6.68 25.77
N LYS A 220 19.35 -7.27 24.59
CA LYS A 220 20.16 -8.34 24.00
C LYS A 220 20.29 -8.19 22.49
N VAL A 221 21.53 -8.28 21.99
CA VAL A 221 21.83 -8.43 20.56
C VAL A 221 22.59 -9.74 20.37
N THR A 222 22.16 -10.58 19.42
CA THR A 222 22.81 -11.84 19.05
C THR A 222 23.23 -11.82 17.59
N LEU A 223 24.42 -12.32 17.30
CA LEU A 223 24.90 -12.62 15.94
C LEU A 223 25.21 -14.13 15.90
N GLY A 224 24.62 -14.89 14.99
CA GLY A 224 24.82 -16.35 14.89
C GLY A 224 23.52 -17.15 14.93
N ASP A 225 23.58 -18.41 15.39
CA ASP A 225 22.41 -19.28 15.56
C ASP A 225 21.44 -18.70 16.61
N GLU A 226 20.13 -18.77 16.36
CA GLU A 226 19.08 -18.28 17.26
C GLU A 226 19.02 -19.05 18.60
N ASN A 227 19.58 -20.26 18.65
CA ASN A 227 19.73 -21.08 19.84
C ASN A 227 21.07 -20.86 20.57
N ALA A 228 21.90 -19.93 20.10
CA ALA A 228 23.12 -19.56 20.81
C ALA A 228 22.73 -18.92 22.15
N THR A 229 22.97 -19.66 23.25
CA THR A 229 22.69 -19.21 24.62
C THR A 229 23.55 -18.01 25.02
N GLU A 230 24.67 -17.80 24.34
CA GLU A 230 25.59 -16.69 24.59
C GLU A 230 25.70 -15.76 23.36
N PRO A 231 25.73 -14.43 23.56
CA PRO A 231 26.06 -13.51 22.48
C PRO A 231 27.43 -13.89 21.92
N LEU A 232 27.52 -14.21 20.63
CA LEU A 232 28.75 -14.60 19.92
C LEU A 232 29.83 -13.51 19.89
N VAL A 233 29.66 -12.44 20.67
CA VAL A 233 30.76 -11.65 21.17
C VAL A 233 31.54 -12.54 22.16
N LEU A 234 32.32 -13.48 21.61
CA LEU A 234 33.32 -14.31 22.28
C LEU A 234 34.34 -13.46 23.08
N GLY A 235 34.17 -12.15 23.20
CA GLY A 235 35.01 -11.26 23.98
C GLY A 235 35.14 -11.70 25.43
N ASN A 236 34.08 -12.20 26.07
CA ASN A 236 34.18 -12.67 27.47
C ASN A 236 34.90 -14.01 27.57
N GLU A 237 34.54 -15.01 26.76
CA GLU A 237 35.23 -16.31 26.73
C GLU A 237 36.70 -16.16 26.29
N LEU A 238 36.97 -15.35 25.26
CA LEU A 238 38.33 -15.03 24.81
C LEU A 238 39.09 -14.28 25.89
N ALA A 239 38.48 -13.29 26.56
CA ALA A 239 39.12 -12.59 27.66
C ALA A 239 39.42 -13.52 28.83
N GLN A 240 38.52 -14.46 29.15
CA GLN A 240 38.74 -15.48 30.17
C GLN A 240 39.85 -16.45 29.76
N LEU A 241 39.85 -16.94 28.51
CA LEU A 241 40.92 -17.78 27.97
C LEU A 241 42.27 -17.06 27.98
N MET A 242 42.29 -15.77 27.64
CA MET A 242 43.50 -14.94 27.73
C MET A 242 43.96 -14.75 29.19
N LEU A 243 43.02 -14.62 30.13
CA LEU A 243 43.32 -14.53 31.56
C LEU A 243 43.93 -15.84 32.09
N ASP A 244 43.34 -16.98 31.71
CA ASP A 244 43.82 -18.31 32.09
C ASP A 244 45.20 -18.57 31.49
N PHE A 245 45.41 -18.20 30.22
CA PHE A 245 46.72 -18.29 29.56
C PHE A 245 47.79 -17.45 30.27
N LEU A 246 47.50 -16.19 30.60
CA LEU A 246 48.43 -15.33 31.34
C LEU A 246 48.71 -15.88 32.75
N THR A 247 47.71 -16.48 33.38
CA THR A 247 47.86 -17.14 34.68
C THR A 247 48.81 -18.35 34.59
N GLU A 248 48.70 -19.18 33.56
CA GLU A 248 49.66 -20.27 33.35
C GLU A 248 51.07 -19.76 33.01
N CYS A 249 51.19 -18.73 32.17
CA CYS A 249 52.48 -18.10 31.89
C CYS A 249 53.13 -17.52 33.16
N SER A 250 52.33 -17.03 34.12
CA SER A 250 52.82 -16.47 35.38
C SER A 250 53.51 -17.51 36.28
N LYS A 251 53.25 -18.80 36.07
CA LYS A 251 53.84 -19.91 36.83
C LYS A 251 55.21 -20.34 36.29
N ILE A 252 55.60 -19.87 35.10
CA ILE A 252 56.89 -20.22 34.48
C ILE A 252 58.02 -19.63 35.32
N MET A 253 59.03 -20.46 35.64
CA MET A 253 60.27 -20.03 36.26
C MET A 253 61.45 -20.30 35.33
N THR A 254 62.39 -19.35 35.25
CA THR A 254 63.62 -19.48 34.48
C THR A 254 64.78 -19.89 35.40
N PRO A 255 65.56 -20.93 35.04
CA PRO A 255 66.73 -21.32 35.82
C PRO A 255 67.86 -20.30 35.62
N THR A 256 68.48 -19.87 36.73
CA THR A 256 69.65 -18.98 36.74
C THR A 256 70.77 -19.60 37.58
N LEU A 257 71.99 -19.05 37.49
CA LEU A 257 73.14 -19.45 38.31
C LEU A 257 72.90 -19.31 39.83
N MET A 258 71.90 -18.53 40.26
CA MET A 258 71.56 -18.28 41.66
C MET A 258 70.24 -18.93 42.12
N GLY A 259 69.65 -19.80 41.29
CA GLY A 259 68.35 -20.42 41.53
C GLY A 259 67.32 -20.09 40.44
N THR A 260 66.07 -20.51 40.63
CA THR A 260 65.00 -20.20 39.69
C THR A 260 64.45 -18.80 39.95
N MET A 261 64.27 -17.99 38.89
CA MET A 261 63.70 -16.64 38.97
C MET A 261 62.48 -16.52 38.04
N GLN A 262 61.66 -15.49 38.25
CA GLN A 262 60.57 -15.21 37.32
C GLN A 262 61.10 -14.53 36.03
N PRO A 263 60.38 -14.67 34.90
CA PRO A 263 60.74 -14.01 33.65
C PRO A 263 60.83 -12.48 33.80
N LEU A 264 61.79 -11.86 33.10
CA LEU A 264 62.04 -10.42 33.16
C LEU A 264 60.80 -9.57 32.77
N ASN A 265 59.94 -10.11 31.91
CA ASN A 265 58.72 -9.48 31.42
C ASN A 265 57.49 -9.71 32.32
N PHE A 266 57.63 -10.38 33.46
CA PHE A 266 56.52 -10.69 34.37
C PHE A 266 55.66 -9.47 34.77
N PRO A 267 56.21 -8.26 35.04
CA PRO A 267 55.39 -7.07 35.32
C PRO A 267 54.41 -6.71 34.19
N ASN A 268 54.73 -7.04 32.93
CA ASN A 268 53.84 -6.80 31.80
C ASN A 268 52.62 -7.72 31.84
N PHE A 269 52.75 -8.94 32.37
CA PHE A 269 51.63 -9.88 32.53
C PHE A 269 50.64 -9.39 33.57
N LEU A 270 51.11 -8.81 34.68
CA LEU A 270 50.24 -8.19 35.70
C LEU A 270 49.43 -7.02 35.10
N SER A 271 50.09 -6.19 34.28
CA SER A 271 49.43 -5.08 33.57
C SER A 271 48.37 -5.57 32.58
N LEU A 272 48.67 -6.62 31.80
CA LEU A 272 47.73 -7.24 30.87
C LEU A 272 46.54 -7.89 31.58
N THR A 273 46.80 -8.61 32.68
CA THR A 273 45.79 -9.22 33.56
C THR A 273 44.81 -8.17 34.06
N SER A 274 45.31 -7.03 34.55
CA SER A 274 44.47 -5.90 35.00
C SER A 274 43.63 -5.30 33.87
N LYS A 275 44.18 -5.18 32.65
CA LYS A 275 43.42 -4.70 31.48
C LYS A 275 42.31 -5.67 31.08
N ILE A 276 42.57 -6.97 31.11
CA ILE A 276 41.59 -8.03 30.81
C ILE A 276 40.49 -8.06 31.89
N GLN A 277 40.86 -8.00 33.17
CA GLN A 277 39.89 -7.88 34.26
C GLN A 277 39.03 -6.61 34.16
N LYS A 278 39.63 -5.48 33.75
CA LYS A 278 38.88 -4.24 33.46
C LYS A 278 37.96 -4.38 32.25
N PHE A 279 38.32 -5.19 31.26
CA PHE A 279 37.46 -5.50 30.12
C PHE A 279 36.29 -6.38 30.54
N LEU A 280 36.55 -7.46 31.29
CA LEU A 280 35.54 -8.34 31.87
C LEU A 280 34.61 -7.61 32.87
N SER A 281 35.11 -6.60 33.57
CA SER A 281 34.30 -5.78 34.50
C SER A 281 33.43 -4.74 33.79
N LYS A 282 33.71 -4.42 32.52
CA LYS A 282 32.82 -3.59 31.73
C LYS A 282 31.66 -4.47 31.32
N THR A 283 30.48 -4.22 31.88
CA THR A 283 29.25 -4.66 31.24
C THR A 283 29.22 -4.02 29.85
N SER A 284 29.57 -4.78 28.81
CA SER A 284 29.02 -4.51 27.48
C SER A 284 27.51 -4.35 27.71
N TYR A 285 26.92 -3.24 27.27
CA TYR A 285 25.51 -2.94 27.55
C TYR A 285 24.60 -4.12 27.19
N THR A 286 24.33 -4.91 28.22
CA THR A 286 23.34 -5.97 28.35
C THR A 286 22.91 -5.86 29.81
N LYS A 287 22.16 -4.80 30.10
CA LYS A 287 21.29 -4.74 31.26
C LYS A 287 19.90 -4.65 30.71
#